data_AF-A0A7X3I6D6-F1
#
_entry.id   AF-A0A7X3I6D6-F1
#
_cell.length_a   1.000
_cell.length_b   1.000
_cell.length_c   1.000
_cell.angle_alpha   90.00
_cell.angle_beta   90.00
_cell.angle_gamma   90.00
#
_symmetry.space_group_name_H-M   'P 1'
#
loop_
_entity.id
_entity.type
_entity.pdbx_description
1 polymer ?
#
loop_
_entity_poly.entity_id
_entity_poly.type
_entity_poly.pdbx_seq_one_letter_code
_entity_poly.pdbx_strand_id
1 'polypeptide(L)'
;MPGPTDVYWNRTRKLWSLREDGRVVGHVPAVILGRVTFHASEPGRQRWIRTGERTVHAYARGYRVDDWLRPLDALRLRYAPQDGPGFVVCGQRVARAVGVWFEPDGSAWAWGPA
;
A
#
# COMPACT_ATOMS: atom_id res chain seq x y z
N MET A 1 -19.34 10.93 -3.30
CA MET A 1 -18.41 9.94 -2.72
C MET A 1 -17.01 10.41 -3.03
N PRO A 2 -16.09 10.53 -2.05
CA PRO A 2 -14.69 10.80 -2.37
C PRO A 2 -14.16 9.71 -3.31
N GLY A 3 -13.24 10.10 -4.20
CA GLY A 3 -12.59 9.19 -5.14
C GLY A 3 -11.69 8.17 -4.42
N PRO A 4 -11.10 7.22 -5.17
CA PRO A 4 -10.17 6.27 -4.59
C PRO A 4 -8.90 6.99 -4.09
N THR A 5 -8.40 6.57 -2.94
CA THR A 5 -7.18 7.06 -2.32
C THR A 5 -6.03 6.09 -2.59
N ASP A 6 -4.89 6.61 -3.04
CA ASP A 6 -3.61 5.92 -3.09
C ASP A 6 -2.91 6.04 -1.73
N VAL A 7 -2.47 4.92 -1.16
CA VAL A 7 -1.78 4.84 0.13
C VAL A 7 -0.41 4.21 -0.02
N TYR A 8 0.61 4.85 0.52
CA TYR A 8 1.97 4.31 0.58
C TYR A 8 2.72 4.80 1.81
N TRP A 9 3.71 4.02 2.25
CA TRP A 9 4.50 4.35 3.43
C TRP A 9 5.55 5.41 3.11
N ASN A 10 5.50 6.55 3.79
CA ASN A 10 6.54 7.55 3.72
C ASN A 10 7.66 7.21 4.72
N ARG A 11 8.76 6.64 4.23
CA ARG A 11 9.88 6.21 5.09
C ARG A 11 10.56 7.35 5.85
N THR A 12 10.48 8.59 5.35
CA THR A 12 11.07 9.78 5.99
C THR A 12 10.19 10.27 7.13
N ARG A 13 8.87 10.41 6.87
CA ARG A 13 7.91 10.88 7.88
C ARG A 13 7.47 9.82 8.87
N LYS A 14 7.67 8.54 8.56
CA LYS A 14 7.11 7.40 9.31
C LYS A 14 5.59 7.50 9.45
N LEU A 15 4.93 7.86 8.35
CA LEU A 15 3.48 7.97 8.25
C LEU A 15 3.02 7.46 6.88
N TRP A 16 1.74 7.10 6.78
CA TRP A 16 1.11 6.79 5.50
C TRP A 16 0.76 8.07 4.75
N SER A 17 1.29 8.22 3.55
CA SER A 17 0.87 9.28 2.64
C SER A 17 -0.44 8.89 1.96
N LEU A 18 -1.39 9.81 1.96
CA LEU A 18 -2.64 9.70 1.21
C LEU A 18 -2.53 10.55 -0.05
N ARG A 19 -2.83 9.96 -1.21
CA ARG A 19 -2.82 10.66 -2.49
C ARG A 19 -4.14 10.47 -3.23
N GLU A 20 -4.72 11.58 -3.67
CA GLU A 20 -5.97 11.62 -4.43
C GLU A 20 -5.71 12.44 -5.70
N ASP A 21 -6.15 11.95 -6.85
CA ASP A 21 -5.93 12.59 -8.16
C ASP A 21 -4.47 13.01 -8.41
N GLY A 22 -3.53 12.14 -8.02
CA GLY A 22 -2.09 12.36 -8.17
C GLY A 22 -1.47 13.35 -7.17
N ARG A 23 -2.24 13.96 -6.28
CA ARG A 23 -1.76 14.92 -5.27
C ARG A 23 -1.80 14.34 -3.86
N VAL A 24 -0.72 14.53 -3.10
CA VAL A 24 -0.72 14.12 -1.68
C VAL A 24 -1.63 15.06 -0.91
N VAL A 25 -2.69 14.51 -0.31
CA VAL A 25 -3.70 15.27 0.44
C VAL A 25 -3.47 15.23 1.94
N GLY A 26 -2.61 14.32 2.44
CA GLY A 26 -2.30 14.25 3.86
C GLY A 26 -1.34 13.12 4.23
N HIS A 27 -1.00 13.09 5.52
CA HIS A 27 -0.23 12.04 6.15
C HIS A 27 -0.95 11.57 7.41
N VAL A 28 -1.11 10.27 7.59
CA VAL A 28 -1.83 9.69 8.73
C VAL A 28 -1.04 8.53 9.34
N PRO A 29 -1.16 8.29 10.66
CA PRO A 29 -0.49 7.17 11.31
C PRO A 29 -1.14 5.84 10.93
N ALA A 30 -2.45 5.82 10.68
CA ALA A 30 -3.17 4.63 10.27
C ALA A 30 -4.29 4.99 9.29
N VAL A 31 -4.65 4.04 8.43
CA VAL A 31 -5.79 4.15 7.50
C VAL A 31 -6.26 2.75 7.11
N ILE A 32 -7.54 2.62 6.78
CA ILE A 32 -8.10 1.38 6.26
C ILE A 32 -8.62 1.66 4.86
N LEU A 33 -8.32 0.76 3.91
CA LEU A 33 -8.89 0.79 2.57
C LEU A 33 -9.75 -0.45 2.33
N GLY A 34 -10.89 -0.26 1.66
CA GLY A 34 -11.70 -1.30 1.05
C GLY A 34 -11.58 -1.31 -0.48
N ARG A 35 -11.90 -2.46 -1.10
CA ARG A 35 -11.83 -2.68 -2.57
C ARG A 35 -10.46 -2.31 -3.14
N VAL A 36 -9.42 -2.95 -2.62
CA VAL A 36 -8.04 -2.53 -2.84
C VAL A 36 -7.46 -3.17 -4.09
N THR A 37 -6.73 -2.38 -4.88
CA THR A 37 -5.85 -2.82 -5.96
C THR A 37 -4.42 -2.36 -5.66
N PHE A 38 -3.46 -3.25 -5.86
CA PHE A 38 -2.05 -2.98 -5.63
C PHE A 38 -1.38 -2.52 -6.93
N HIS A 39 -0.71 -1.38 -6.87
CA HIS A 39 0.02 -0.81 -8.00
C HIS A 39 1.52 -0.81 -7.69
N ALA A 40 2.30 -1.46 -8.54
CA ALA A 40 3.76 -1.40 -8.50
C ALA A 40 4.29 -1.16 -9.92
N SER A 41 5.09 -0.11 -10.10
CA SER A 41 5.72 0.23 -11.36
C SER A 41 7.05 -0.50 -11.47
N GLU A 42 7.13 -1.49 -12.37
CA GLU A 42 8.40 -2.18 -12.66
C GLU A 42 9.47 -1.22 -13.22
N PRO A 43 9.17 -0.32 -14.18
CA PRO A 43 10.14 0.68 -14.61
C PRO A 43 10.61 1.60 -13.46
N GLY A 44 9.70 1.99 -12.56
CA GLY A 44 10.04 2.78 -11.37
C GLY A 44 10.95 2.02 -10.40
N ARG A 45 10.65 0.74 -10.14
CA ARG A 45 11.48 -0.17 -9.35
C ARG A 45 12.88 -0.30 -9.93
N GLN A 46 13.01 -0.58 -11.23
CA GLN A 46 14.29 -0.75 -11.91
C GLN A 46 15.12 0.55 -11.89
N ARG A 47 14.46 1.71 -12.05
CA ARG A 47 15.11 3.02 -11.87
C ARG A 47 15.67 3.15 -10.46
N TRP A 48 14.87 2.88 -9.42
CA TRP A 48 15.32 2.92 -8.03
C TRP A 48 16.51 1.98 -7.77
N ILE A 49 16.48 0.74 -8.30
CA ILE A 49 17.59 -0.21 -8.17
C ILE A 49 18.89 0.36 -8.77
N ARG A 50 18.78 0.99 -9.95
CA ARG A 50 19.94 1.53 -10.68
C ARG A 50 20.49 2.84 -10.08
N THR A 51 19.62 3.75 -9.66
CA THR A 51 20.00 5.13 -9.30
C THR A 51 19.91 5.43 -7.81
N GLY A 52 19.19 4.61 -7.04
CA GLY A 52 18.85 4.89 -5.64
C GLY A 52 17.78 5.97 -5.46
N GLU A 53 17.23 6.53 -6.54
CA GLU A 53 16.24 7.60 -6.49
C GLU A 53 14.94 7.14 -5.81
N ARG A 54 14.63 7.77 -4.67
CA ARG A 54 13.47 7.44 -3.83
C ARG A 54 12.17 8.02 -4.41
N THR A 55 11.77 7.53 -5.58
CA THR A 55 10.46 7.81 -6.15
C THR A 55 9.43 6.79 -5.69
N VAL A 56 8.18 7.22 -5.51
CA VAL A 56 7.08 6.33 -5.15
C VAL A 56 6.75 5.46 -6.35
N HIS A 57 7.08 4.18 -6.26
CA HIS A 57 6.86 3.20 -7.32
C HIS A 57 5.94 2.05 -6.87
N ALA A 58 5.42 2.11 -5.64
CA ALA A 58 4.41 1.17 -5.14
C ALA A 58 3.42 1.87 -4.21
N TYR A 59 2.12 1.57 -4.38
CA TYR A 59 1.02 2.07 -3.55
C TYR A 59 -0.18 1.12 -3.63
N ALA A 60 -1.03 1.16 -2.61
CA ALA A 60 -2.34 0.52 -2.61
C ALA A 60 -3.41 1.55 -2.97
N ARG A 61 -4.34 1.22 -3.86
CA ARG A 61 -5.45 2.08 -4.27
C ARG A 61 -6.75 1.47 -3.80
N GLY A 62 -7.61 2.23 -3.15
CA GLY A 62 -8.92 1.76 -2.69
C GLY A 62 -9.78 2.90 -2.16
N TYR A 63 -10.88 2.57 -1.49
CA TYR A 63 -11.74 3.55 -0.84
C TYR A 63 -11.48 3.53 0.65
N ARG A 64 -11.30 4.70 1.27
CA ARG A 64 -11.17 4.79 2.74
C ARG A 64 -12.45 4.28 3.38
N VAL A 65 -12.29 3.46 4.41
CA VAL A 65 -13.38 2.93 5.23
C VAL A 65 -13.06 3.20 6.69
N ASP A 66 -14.09 3.52 7.45
CA ASP A 66 -14.00 3.73 8.89
C ASP A 66 -14.57 2.49 9.62
N ASP A 67 -14.16 2.29 10.86
CA ASP A 67 -14.73 1.31 11.80
C ASP A 67 -14.66 -0.18 11.40
N TRP A 68 -13.80 -0.54 10.44
CA TRP A 68 -13.53 -1.94 10.13
C TRP A 68 -12.53 -2.55 11.11
N LEU A 69 -12.98 -3.52 11.89
CA LEU A 69 -12.06 -4.38 12.66
C LEU A 69 -11.24 -5.24 11.70
N ARG A 70 -9.93 -5.34 11.95
CA ARG A 70 -9.06 -6.24 11.19
C ARG A 70 -9.46 -7.70 11.49
N PRO A 71 -9.86 -8.50 10.49
CA PRO A 71 -10.13 -9.92 10.68
C PRO A 71 -8.88 -10.67 11.18
N LEU A 72 -9.08 -11.73 11.98
CA LEU A 72 -7.98 -12.52 12.53
C LEU A 72 -7.17 -13.26 11.45
N ASP A 73 -7.81 -13.54 10.31
CA ASP A 73 -7.22 -14.19 9.14
C ASP A 73 -6.61 -13.18 8.15
N ALA A 74 -6.54 -11.88 8.49
CA ALA A 74 -5.83 -10.91 7.69
C ALA A 74 -4.33 -11.23 7.66
N LEU A 75 -3.75 -11.26 6.46
CA LEU A 75 -2.39 -11.70 6.23
C LEU A 75 -1.45 -10.52 6.04
N ARG A 76 -0.19 -10.68 6.47
CA ARG A 76 0.81 -9.61 6.36
C ARG A 76 1.09 -9.29 4.88
N LEU A 77 0.81 -8.05 4.49
CA LEU A 77 1.13 -7.51 3.17
C LEU A 77 2.54 -6.92 3.18
N ARG A 78 3.36 -7.29 2.20
CA ARG A 78 4.72 -6.76 2.06
C ARG A 78 4.95 -6.24 0.65
N TYR A 79 5.74 -5.18 0.58
CA TYR A 79 6.37 -4.72 -0.65
C TYR A 79 7.88 -4.74 -0.44
N ALA A 80 8.57 -5.66 -1.13
CA ALA A 80 10.01 -5.84 -1.04
C ALA A 80 10.62 -5.64 -2.45
N PRO A 81 11.01 -4.41 -2.81
CA PRO A 81 11.42 -4.08 -4.18
C PRO A 81 12.69 -4.81 -4.63
N GLN A 82 13.51 -5.35 -3.72
CA GLN A 82 14.68 -6.15 -4.13
C GLN A 82 14.27 -7.56 -4.55
N ASP A 83 13.27 -8.14 -3.87
CA ASP A 83 12.85 -9.54 -4.03
C ASP A 83 12.03 -9.77 -5.31
N GLY A 84 11.43 -8.71 -5.87
CA GLY A 84 10.74 -8.76 -7.15
C GLY A 84 9.69 -7.67 -7.34
N PRO A 85 8.93 -7.71 -8.45
CA PRO A 85 7.81 -6.80 -8.68
C PRO A 85 6.70 -6.96 -7.62
N GLY A 86 5.78 -6.01 -7.55
CA GLY A 86 4.48 -6.21 -6.90
C GLY A 86 4.49 -6.43 -5.40
N PHE A 87 3.28 -6.61 -4.86
CA PHE A 87 3.06 -6.89 -3.44
C PHE A 87 2.95 -8.39 -3.21
N VAL A 88 3.34 -8.83 -2.02
CA VAL A 88 3.33 -10.23 -1.63
C VAL A 88 2.65 -10.46 -0.29
N VAL A 89 1.96 -11.59 -0.19
CA VAL A 89 1.38 -12.16 1.01
C VAL A 89 1.79 -13.62 1.07
N CYS A 90 2.37 -14.06 2.19
CA CYS A 90 2.86 -15.45 2.34
C CYS A 90 3.75 -15.93 1.18
N GLY A 91 4.53 -15.03 0.58
CA GLY A 91 5.40 -15.31 -0.58
C GLY A 91 4.69 -15.33 -1.94
N GLN A 92 3.35 -15.27 -1.97
CA GLN A 92 2.57 -15.22 -3.21
C GLN A 92 2.29 -13.77 -3.61
N ARG A 93 2.32 -13.51 -4.92
CA ARG A 93 2.00 -12.19 -5.49
C ARG A 93 0.51 -11.94 -5.40
N VAL A 94 0.16 -10.71 -5.01
CA VAL A 94 -1.23 -10.28 -4.88
C VAL A 94 -1.44 -8.99 -5.67
N ALA A 95 -2.56 -8.90 -6.37
CA ALA A 95 -2.95 -7.74 -7.15
C ALA A 95 -4.11 -6.98 -6.50
N ARG A 96 -4.91 -7.65 -5.66
CA ARG A 96 -6.10 -7.09 -5.02
C ARG A 96 -6.27 -7.60 -3.59
N ALA A 97 -7.11 -6.92 -2.83
CA ALA A 97 -7.61 -7.37 -1.53
C ALA A 97 -9.00 -6.78 -1.26
N VAL A 98 -9.80 -7.47 -0.44
CA VAL A 98 -11.10 -6.96 -0.01
C VAL A 98 -10.91 -5.75 0.91
N GLY A 99 -9.99 -5.86 1.86
CA GLY A 99 -9.62 -4.79 2.79
C GLY A 99 -8.13 -4.79 3.11
N VAL A 100 -7.56 -3.62 3.38
CA VAL A 100 -6.18 -3.48 3.85
C VAL A 100 -6.12 -2.49 5.01
N TRP A 101 -5.49 -2.91 6.11
CA TRP A 101 -5.24 -2.11 7.30
C TRP A 101 -3.78 -1.66 7.29
N PHE A 102 -3.56 -0.36 7.38
CA PHE A 102 -2.26 0.28 7.44
C PHE A 102 -2.04 0.80 8.86
N GLU A 103 -1.03 0.29 9.57
CA GLU A 103 -0.82 0.55 11.00
C GLU A 103 0.31 1.56 11.26
N PRO A 104 0.38 2.17 12.47
CA PRO A 104 1.36 3.19 12.82
C PRO A 104 2.83 2.77 12.72
N ASP A 105 3.12 1.46 12.81
CA ASP A 105 4.47 0.91 12.68
C ASP A 105 4.94 0.81 11.21
N GLY A 106 4.11 1.20 10.25
CA GLY A 106 4.36 1.05 8.82
C GLY A 106 4.05 -0.34 8.28
N SER A 107 3.35 -1.16 9.06
CA SER A 107 2.82 -2.43 8.58
C SER A 107 1.52 -2.31 7.82
N ALA A 108 1.29 -3.27 6.92
CA ALA A 108 0.03 -3.42 6.22
C ALA A 108 -0.45 -4.88 6.29
N TRP A 109 -1.76 -5.05 6.41
CA TRP A 109 -2.41 -6.36 6.53
C TRP A 109 -3.58 -6.44 5.58
N ALA A 110 -3.63 -7.49 4.75
CA ALA A 110 -4.61 -7.67 3.69
C ALA A 110 -5.60 -8.79 4.03
N TRP A 111 -6.88 -8.53 3.85
CA TRP A 111 -7.96 -9.51 3.96
C TRP A 111 -8.51 -9.86 2.58
N GLY A 112 -8.74 -11.15 2.34
CA GLY A 112 -9.12 -11.70 1.03
C GLY A 112 -8.17 -11.29 -0.11
N PRO A 113 -6.83 -11.42 0.02
CA PRO A 113 -5.91 -11.09 -1.04
C PRO A 113 -6.03 -12.05 -2.23
N ALA A 114 -5.91 -11.53 -3.45
CA ALA A 114 -5.94 -12.29 -4.71
C ALA A 114 -5.04 -11.69 -5.78
#